data_AF-A0A3L6JC04-F1
#
_entry.id   AF-A0A3L6JC04-F1
#
_cell.length_a   1.000
_cell.length_b   1.000
_cell.length_c   1.000
_cell.angle_alpha   90.00
_cell.angle_beta   90.00
_cell.angle_gamma   90.00
#
_symmetry.space_group_name_H-M   'P 1'
#
loop_
_entity.id
_entity.type
_entity.pdbx_description
1 polymer ?
#
loop_
_entity_poly.entity_id
_entity_poly.type
_entity_poly.pdbx_seq_one_letter_code
_entity_poly.pdbx_strand_id
1 'polypeptide(L)'
;VAFLIFLTVSPIVFALLGGLIVLYPIRPYAYLGALVNIMPILLMCLFVTAYISVRFAPVQAVVVAEGLNALNSIKRAWELTSGNSWHAFKGIFLLMMILGPIAVAMSFLALMLYFGVSMWTTIIPAAINQLFLSPLVYVFGAVLYQDLGARKAAQAGDWWNRAVERTNGSEDSVVP
;
A
#
# COMPACT_ATOMS: atom_id res chain seq x y z
N VAL A 1 6.45 2.80 2.86
CA VAL A 1 5.42 2.89 1.80
C VAL A 1 4.55 4.14 1.90
N ALA A 2 3.97 4.48 3.05
CA ALA A 2 3.21 5.74 3.23
C ALA A 2 4.00 7.00 2.83
N PHE A 3 5.30 7.07 3.15
CA PHE A 3 6.18 8.16 2.71
C PHE A 3 6.40 8.20 1.19
N LEU A 4 6.52 7.04 0.53
CA LEU A 4 6.67 6.97 -0.93
C LEU A 4 5.37 7.36 -1.65
N ILE A 5 4.20 6.95 -1.13
CA ILE A 5 2.89 7.37 -1.63
C ILE A 5 2.73 8.88 -1.44
N PHE A 6 3.10 9.42 -0.28
CA PHE A 6 3.04 10.86 -0.02
C PHE A 6 3.98 11.63 -0.96
N LEU A 7 5.18 11.11 -1.23
CA LEU A 7 6.19 11.75 -2.05
C LEU A 7 5.90 11.66 -3.57
N THR A 8 5.10 10.68 -4.03
CA THR A 8 4.69 10.59 -5.44
C THR A 8 3.32 11.20 -5.69
N VAL A 9 2.33 10.95 -4.83
CA VAL A 9 0.95 11.40 -5.04
C VAL A 9 0.79 12.87 -4.67
N SER A 10 1.44 13.34 -3.60
CA SER A 10 1.31 14.74 -3.17
C SER A 10 1.77 15.72 -4.26
N PRO A 11 2.99 15.64 -4.85
CA PRO A 11 3.41 16.62 -5.85
C PRO A 11 2.62 16.52 -7.15
N ILE A 12 2.15 15.33 -7.56
CA ILE A 12 1.30 15.17 -8.76
C ILE A 12 -0.06 15.83 -8.54
N VAL A 13 -0.70 15.59 -7.39
CA VAL A 13 -1.98 16.21 -7.04
C VAL A 13 -1.81 17.72 -6.86
N PHE A 14 -0.71 18.17 -6.25
CA PHE A 14 -0.40 19.59 -6.07
C PHE A 14 -0.08 20.30 -7.40
N ALA A 15 0.62 19.64 -8.32
CA ALA A 15 0.92 20.17 -9.65
C ALA A 15 -0.33 20.23 -10.53
N LEU A 16 -1.21 19.24 -10.45
CA LEU A 16 -2.49 19.22 -11.19
C LEU A 16 -3.47 20.26 -10.65
N LEU A 17 -3.65 20.35 -9.33
CA LEU A 17 -4.54 21.34 -8.71
C LEU A 17 -3.95 22.76 -8.78
N GLY A 18 -2.65 22.90 -8.54
CA GLY A 18 -1.94 24.18 -8.66
C GLY A 18 -1.92 24.70 -10.10
N GLY A 19 -1.69 23.81 -11.08
CA GLY A 19 -1.77 24.16 -12.50
C GLY A 19 -3.17 24.60 -12.92
N LEU A 20 -4.22 23.96 -12.38
CA LEU A 20 -5.62 24.36 -12.56
C LEU A 20 -5.92 25.76 -12.04
N ILE A 21 -5.41 26.11 -10.86
CA ILE A 21 -5.61 27.42 -10.23
C ILE A 21 -4.85 28.53 -10.99
N VAL A 22 -3.64 28.23 -11.47
CA VAL A 22 -2.80 29.20 -12.19
C VAL A 22 -3.30 29.46 -13.62
N LEU A 23 -3.81 28.44 -14.31
CA LEU A 23 -4.21 28.55 -15.72
C LEU A 23 -5.64 29.08 -15.93
N TYR A 24 -6.54 28.97 -14.95
CA TYR A 24 -7.95 29.31 -15.14
C TYR A 24 -8.54 30.33 -14.15
N PRO A 25 -7.86 31.42 -13.76
CA PRO A 25 -8.28 32.26 -12.63
C PRO A 25 -9.69 32.90 -12.72
N ILE A 26 -10.36 32.92 -13.88
CA ILE A 26 -11.47 33.86 -14.14
C ILE A 26 -12.80 33.19 -14.58
N ARG A 27 -12.85 31.88 -14.87
CA ARG A 27 -14.08 31.24 -15.41
C ARG A 27 -14.52 30.01 -14.61
N PRO A 28 -15.53 30.11 -13.72
CA PRO A 28 -15.97 29.01 -12.86
C PRO A 28 -16.40 27.74 -13.63
N TYR A 29 -16.96 27.91 -14.82
CA TYR A 29 -17.36 26.79 -15.69
C TYR A 29 -16.17 26.04 -16.31
N ALA A 30 -15.03 26.71 -16.52
CA ALA A 30 -13.82 26.08 -17.03
C ALA A 30 -13.19 25.14 -15.99
N TYR A 31 -13.30 25.48 -14.69
CA TYR A 31 -12.85 24.61 -13.60
C TYR A 31 -13.64 23.30 -13.54
N LEU A 32 -14.97 23.35 -13.70
CA LEU A 32 -15.79 22.14 -13.71
C LEU A 32 -15.44 21.23 -14.90
N GLY A 33 -15.27 21.79 -16.10
CA GLY A 33 -14.85 21.02 -17.28
C GLY A 33 -13.46 20.40 -17.12
N ALA A 34 -12.50 21.15 -16.58
CA ALA A 34 -11.15 20.64 -16.33
C ALA A 34 -11.12 19.60 -15.20
N LEU A 35 -11.92 19.74 -14.14
CA LEU A 35 -12.11 18.72 -13.10
C LEU A 35 -12.65 17.41 -13.67
N VAL A 36 -13.68 17.48 -14.51
CA VAL A 36 -14.26 16.29 -15.15
C VAL A 36 -13.22 15.56 -16.02
N ASN A 37 -12.35 16.29 -16.72
CA ASN A 37 -11.28 15.70 -17.54
C ASN A 37 -10.11 15.15 -16.72
N ILE A 38 -9.77 15.77 -15.59
CA ILE A 38 -8.67 15.33 -14.72
C ILE A 38 -9.07 14.20 -13.77
N MET A 39 -10.36 14.10 -13.40
CA MET A 39 -10.88 13.04 -12.53
C MET A 39 -10.50 11.61 -12.97
N PRO A 40 -10.66 11.19 -14.23
CA PRO A 40 -10.25 9.84 -14.65
C PRO A 40 -8.74 9.63 -14.53
N ILE A 41 -7.92 10.66 -14.79
CA ILE A 41 -6.46 10.59 -14.65
C ILE A 41 -6.06 10.45 -13.18
N LEU A 42 -6.72 11.20 -12.29
CA LEU A 42 -6.52 11.10 -10.83
C LEU A 42 -6.90 9.72 -10.31
N LEU A 43 -8.06 9.19 -10.73
CA LEU A 43 -8.51 7.85 -10.36
C LEU A 43 -7.54 6.77 -10.86
N MET A 44 -7.06 6.90 -12.11
CA MET A 44 -6.07 5.98 -12.67
C MET A 44 -4.75 6.03 -11.87
N CYS A 45 -4.24 7.23 -11.56
CA CYS A 45 -3.04 7.39 -10.75
C CYS A 45 -3.22 6.79 -9.34
N LEU A 46 -4.39 6.99 -8.73
CA LEU A 46 -4.72 6.41 -7.44
C LEU A 46 -4.69 4.88 -7.48
N PHE A 47 -5.33 4.27 -8.49
CA PHE A 47 -5.34 2.82 -8.67
C PHE A 47 -3.94 2.25 -8.92
N VAL A 48 -3.15 2.87 -9.80
CA VAL A 48 -1.78 2.45 -10.09
C VAL A 48 -0.91 2.54 -8.84
N THR A 49 -1.03 3.64 -8.09
CA THR A 49 -0.24 3.82 -6.86
C THR A 49 -0.65 2.84 -5.78
N ALA A 50 -1.95 2.58 -5.62
CA ALA A 50 -2.43 1.56 -4.68
C ALA A 50 -1.91 0.17 -5.03
N TYR A 51 -1.97 -0.20 -6.32
CA TYR A 51 -1.45 -1.47 -6.82
C TYR A 51 0.05 -1.64 -6.54
N ILE A 52 0.85 -0.61 -6.86
CA ILE A 52 2.29 -0.61 -6.60
C ILE A 52 2.52 -0.69 -5.09
N SER A 53 1.86 0.13 -4.30
CA SER A 53 2.05 0.18 -2.84
C SER A 53 1.82 -1.18 -2.17
N VAL A 54 0.84 -1.94 -2.66
CA VAL A 54 0.55 -3.28 -2.16
C VAL A 54 1.69 -4.26 -2.48
N ARG A 55 2.26 -4.18 -3.67
CA ARG A 55 3.39 -5.02 -4.05
C ARG A 55 4.69 -4.66 -3.31
N PHE A 56 4.88 -3.39 -3.00
CA PHE A 56 6.09 -2.91 -2.32
C PHE A 56 5.97 -2.88 -0.79
N ALA A 57 4.79 -3.15 -0.22
CA ALA A 57 4.56 -3.22 1.23
C ALA A 57 5.53 -4.15 1.97
N PRO A 58 5.79 -5.40 1.52
CA PRO A 58 6.69 -6.31 2.23
C PRO A 58 8.18 -6.04 1.96
N VAL A 59 8.55 -5.13 1.05
CA VAL A 59 9.97 -4.89 0.69
C VAL A 59 10.81 -4.54 1.91
N GLN A 60 10.29 -3.69 2.80
CA GLN A 60 11.02 -3.27 4.00
C GLN A 60 11.21 -4.45 4.97
N ALA A 61 10.21 -5.32 5.09
CA ALA A 61 10.30 -6.53 5.89
C ALA A 61 11.31 -7.53 5.30
N VAL A 62 11.34 -7.70 3.97
CA VAL A 62 12.30 -8.56 3.27
C VAL A 62 13.74 -8.07 3.48
N VAL A 63 14.00 -6.76 3.38
CA VAL A 63 15.34 -6.21 3.60
C VAL A 63 15.82 -6.54 5.02
N VAL A 64 14.96 -6.38 6.03
CA VAL A 64 15.29 -6.61 7.43
C VAL A 64 15.42 -8.11 7.74
N ALA A 65 14.55 -8.95 7.20
CA ALA A 65 14.49 -10.38 7.50
C ALA A 65 15.51 -11.22 6.72
N GLU A 66 15.72 -10.92 5.44
CA GLU A 66 16.61 -11.69 4.57
C GLU A 66 18.00 -11.03 4.38
N GLY A 67 18.20 -9.80 4.89
CA GLY A 67 19.50 -9.09 4.81
C GLY A 67 19.97 -8.79 3.38
N LEU A 68 19.06 -8.81 2.40
CA LEU A 68 19.36 -8.67 0.98
C LEU A 68 19.61 -7.22 0.56
N ASN A 69 20.47 -7.04 -0.45
CA ASN A 69 20.65 -5.75 -1.13
C ASN A 69 19.32 -5.23 -1.71
N ALA A 70 19.14 -3.91 -1.72
CA ALA A 70 17.88 -3.23 -2.06
C ALA A 70 17.17 -3.75 -3.33
N LEU A 71 17.93 -4.03 -4.41
CA LEU A 71 17.38 -4.54 -5.67
C LEU A 71 16.90 -6.00 -5.55
N ASN A 72 17.63 -6.84 -4.83
CA ASN A 72 17.26 -8.24 -4.60
C ASN A 72 16.03 -8.35 -3.71
N SER A 73 15.91 -7.47 -2.71
CA SER A 73 14.74 -7.39 -1.82
C SER A 73 13.47 -7.00 -2.55
N ILE A 74 13.57 -6.11 -3.55
CA ILE A 74 12.45 -5.74 -4.42
C ILE A 74 12.02 -6.94 -5.27
N LYS A 75 12.96 -7.62 -5.92
CA LYS A 75 12.65 -8.80 -6.74
C LYS A 75 11.97 -9.89 -5.91
N ARG A 76 12.49 -10.14 -4.71
CA ARG A 76 11.93 -11.11 -3.77
C ARG A 76 10.53 -10.74 -3.30
N ALA A 77 10.31 -9.48 -2.92
CA ALA A 77 8.97 -8.99 -2.55
C ALA A 77 7.97 -9.10 -3.70
N TRP A 78 8.43 -8.85 -4.93
CA TRP A 78 7.63 -9.00 -6.14
C TRP A 78 7.23 -10.46 -6.38
N GLU A 79 8.16 -11.39 -6.21
CA GLU A 79 7.88 -12.82 -6.29
C GLU A 79 6.91 -13.25 -5.19
N LEU A 80 7.10 -12.79 -3.95
CA LEU A 80 6.20 -13.08 -2.81
C LEU A 80 4.76 -12.62 -3.08
N THR A 81 4.60 -11.46 -3.68
CA THR A 81 3.27 -10.86 -3.92
C THR A 81 2.61 -11.31 -5.22
N SER A 82 3.34 -11.89 -6.18
CA SER A 82 2.78 -12.25 -7.50
C SER A 82 1.69 -13.33 -7.46
N GLY A 83 1.74 -14.25 -6.50
CA GLY A 83 0.78 -15.35 -6.38
C GLY A 83 -0.44 -15.07 -5.50
N ASN A 84 -0.40 -14.03 -4.66
CA ASN A 84 -1.48 -13.74 -3.70
C ASN A 84 -1.73 -12.23 -3.50
N SER A 85 -1.54 -11.46 -4.57
CA SER A 85 -1.65 -9.99 -4.58
C SER A 85 -3.01 -9.48 -4.11
N TRP A 86 -4.09 -10.21 -4.39
CA TRP A 86 -5.44 -9.88 -3.96
C TRP A 86 -5.61 -9.95 -2.43
N HIS A 87 -4.95 -10.90 -1.76
CA HIS A 87 -5.00 -10.99 -0.31
C HIS A 87 -4.23 -9.85 0.35
N ALA A 88 -3.03 -9.54 -0.17
CA ALA A 88 -2.26 -8.39 0.27
C ALA A 88 -3.02 -7.06 0.05
N PHE A 89 -3.73 -6.94 -1.08
CA PHE A 89 -4.60 -5.80 -1.36
C PHE A 89 -5.72 -5.65 -0.32
N LYS A 90 -6.44 -6.73 -0.02
CA LYS A 90 -7.50 -6.72 0.99
C LYS A 90 -6.97 -6.35 2.38
N GLY A 91 -5.84 -6.90 2.79
CA GLY A 91 -5.23 -6.59 4.08
C GLY A 91 -4.87 -5.11 4.21
N ILE A 92 -4.25 -4.54 3.16
CA ILE A 92 -3.90 -3.11 3.13
C ILE A 92 -5.14 -2.24 3.07
N PHE A 93 -6.15 -2.62 2.28
CA PHE A 93 -7.41 -1.91 2.20
C PHE A 93 -8.11 -1.86 3.56
N LEU A 94 -8.14 -2.98 4.28
CA LEU A 94 -8.75 -3.08 5.61
C LEU A 94 -7.96 -2.28 6.65
N LEU A 95 -6.62 -2.29 6.56
CA LEU A 95 -5.75 -1.42 7.36
C LEU A 95 -6.07 0.07 7.12
N MET A 96 -6.21 0.49 5.86
CA MET A 96 -6.56 1.87 5.52
C MET A 96 -7.96 2.24 5.99
N MET A 97 -8.91 1.31 5.93
CA MET A 97 -10.27 1.50 6.43
C MET A 97 -10.32 1.68 7.95
N ILE A 98 -9.37 1.11 8.70
CA ILE A 98 -9.24 1.29 10.15
C ILE A 98 -8.44 2.56 10.48
N LEU A 99 -7.26 2.74 9.86
CA LEU A 99 -6.38 3.86 10.14
C LEU A 99 -6.94 5.20 9.64
N GLY A 100 -7.71 5.20 8.56
CA GLY A 100 -8.30 6.41 7.98
C GLY A 100 -9.19 7.17 8.97
N PRO A 101 -10.25 6.54 9.51
CA PRO A 101 -11.09 7.15 10.54
C PRO A 101 -10.31 7.58 11.78
N ILE A 102 -9.34 6.79 12.23
CA ILE A 102 -8.48 7.14 13.38
C ILE A 102 -7.66 8.40 13.09
N ALA A 103 -7.04 8.49 11.92
CA ALA A 103 -6.26 9.66 11.50
C ALA A 103 -7.14 10.90 11.40
N VAL A 104 -8.38 10.77 10.90
CA VAL A 104 -9.34 11.86 10.85
C VAL A 104 -9.71 12.30 12.26
N ALA A 105 -10.09 11.37 13.15
CA ALA A 105 -10.44 11.67 14.53
C ALA A 105 -9.30 12.37 15.29
N MET A 106 -8.07 11.87 15.14
CA MET A 106 -6.87 12.48 15.73
C MET A 106 -6.62 13.90 15.20
N SER A 107 -6.84 14.11 13.89
CA SER A 107 -6.70 15.44 13.28
C SER A 107 -7.72 16.43 13.83
N PHE A 108 -8.98 16.02 14.00
CA PHE A 108 -10.02 16.84 14.61
C PHE A 108 -9.71 17.18 16.07
N LEU A 109 -9.25 16.19 16.85
CA LEU A 109 -8.87 16.39 18.24
C LEU A 109 -7.68 17.37 18.36
N ALA A 110 -6.67 17.22 17.51
CA ALA A 110 -5.53 18.12 17.47
C ALA A 110 -5.92 19.54 17.05
N LEU A 111 -6.88 19.69 16.14
CA LEU A 111 -7.42 20.99 15.74
C LEU A 111 -8.17 21.67 16.89
N MET A 112 -8.93 20.92 17.70
CA MET A 112 -9.64 21.45 18.87
C MET A 112 -8.70 21.93 19.98
N LEU A 113 -7.52 21.35 20.11
CA LEU A 113 -6.52 21.76 21.09
C LEU A 113 -5.73 23.02 20.66
N TYR A 114 -5.89 23.47 19.41
CA TYR A 114 -5.14 24.58 18.86
C TYR A 114 -6.05 25.73 18.41
N PHE A 115 -6.02 26.84 19.14
CA PHE A 115 -6.91 28.00 18.94
C PHE A 115 -6.43 29.04 17.91
N GLY A 116 -5.42 28.74 17.08
CA GLY A 116 -4.85 29.69 16.11
C GLY A 116 -5.09 29.28 14.66
N VAL A 117 -5.27 30.23 13.75
CA VAL A 117 -5.23 29.97 12.29
C VAL A 117 -3.82 30.30 11.81
N SER A 118 -2.96 29.28 11.72
CA SER A 118 -1.56 29.42 11.30
C SER A 118 -1.11 28.13 10.62
N MET A 119 -0.03 28.14 9.83
CA MET A 119 0.55 26.96 9.18
C MET A 119 0.73 25.74 10.12
N TRP A 120 0.88 26.00 11.42
CA TRP A 120 0.98 24.99 12.48
C TRP A 120 -0.26 24.12 12.65
N THR A 121 -1.46 24.57 12.23
CA THR A 121 -2.71 23.79 12.27
C THR A 121 -2.66 22.54 11.39
N THR A 122 -1.79 22.53 10.37
CA THR A 122 -1.63 21.37 9.48
C THR A 122 -0.41 20.55 9.87
N ILE A 123 0.69 21.21 10.23
CA ILE A 123 1.96 20.56 10.52
C ILE A 123 1.90 19.74 11.82
N ILE A 124 1.34 20.30 12.89
CA ILE A 124 1.32 19.63 14.20
C ILE A 124 0.44 18.38 14.17
N PRO A 125 -0.82 18.42 13.69
CA PRO A 125 -1.63 17.21 13.60
C PRO A 125 -1.03 16.16 12.67
N ALA A 126 -0.42 16.58 11.55
CA ALA A 126 0.26 15.65 10.65
C ALA A 126 1.44 14.95 11.34
N ALA A 127 2.27 15.68 12.07
CA ALA A 127 3.39 15.12 12.81
C ALA A 127 2.92 14.13 13.90
N ILE A 128 1.86 14.48 14.65
CA ILE A 128 1.24 13.60 15.64
C ILE A 128 0.74 12.32 14.96
N ASN A 129 -0.07 12.44 13.91
CA ASN A 129 -0.57 11.29 13.16
C ASN A 129 0.56 10.40 12.66
N GLN A 130 1.64 11.01 12.15
CA GLN A 130 2.77 10.29 11.61
C GLN A 130 3.57 9.58 12.71
N LEU A 131 3.68 10.18 13.90
CA LEU A 131 4.35 9.56 15.04
C LEU A 131 3.58 8.33 15.55
N PHE A 132 2.24 8.40 15.64
CA PHE A 132 1.41 7.33 16.20
C PHE A 132 1.01 6.26 15.20
N LEU A 133 0.70 6.63 13.95
CA LEU A 133 0.15 5.69 12.97
C LEU A 133 1.22 5.06 12.07
N SER A 134 2.38 5.71 11.89
CA SER A 134 3.46 5.16 11.06
C SER A 134 3.98 3.80 11.58
N PRO A 135 4.22 3.60 12.89
CA PRO A 135 4.64 2.31 13.43
C PRO A 135 3.67 1.15 13.06
N LEU A 136 2.36 1.40 13.08
CA LEU A 136 1.35 0.39 12.75
C LEU A 136 1.48 -0.11 11.31
N VAL A 137 1.84 0.77 10.36
CA VAL A 137 2.07 0.40 8.97
C VAL A 137 3.27 -0.54 8.83
N TYR A 138 4.34 -0.32 9.61
CA TYR A 138 5.51 -1.18 9.59
C TYR A 138 5.23 -2.55 10.22
N VAL A 139 4.54 -2.59 11.36
CA VAL A 139 4.12 -3.83 12.01
C VAL A 139 3.24 -4.65 11.08
N PHE A 140 2.26 -4.01 10.43
CA PHE A 140 1.42 -4.66 9.43
C PHE A 140 2.24 -5.22 8.26
N GLY A 141 3.23 -4.46 7.76
CA GLY A 141 4.12 -4.92 6.69
C GLY A 141 4.92 -6.17 7.06
N ALA A 142 5.39 -6.26 8.31
CA ALA A 142 6.09 -7.44 8.83
C ALA A 142 5.16 -8.65 8.97
N VAL A 143 3.96 -8.46 9.52
CA VAL A 143 2.95 -9.53 9.64
C VAL A 143 2.51 -10.03 8.27
N LEU A 144 2.29 -9.12 7.32
CA LEU A 144 1.92 -9.47 5.95
C LEU A 144 3.03 -10.28 5.27
N TYR A 145 4.29 -9.92 5.49
CA TYR A 145 5.43 -10.70 5.01
C TYR A 145 5.43 -12.12 5.58
N GLN A 146 5.23 -12.27 6.89
CA GLN A 146 5.17 -13.58 7.54
C GLN A 146 3.99 -14.43 7.04
N ASP A 147 2.80 -13.84 6.86
CA ASP A 147 1.62 -14.53 6.32
C ASP A 147 1.85 -14.99 4.87
N LEU A 148 2.38 -14.12 4.01
CA LEU A 148 2.69 -14.47 2.62
C LEU A 148 3.77 -15.55 2.53
N GLY A 149 4.78 -15.49 3.40
CA GLY A 149 5.82 -16.51 3.53
C GLY A 149 5.25 -17.87 3.94
N ALA A 150 4.41 -17.90 4.98
CA ALA A 150 3.77 -19.12 5.46
C ALA A 150 2.88 -19.77 4.40
N ARG A 151 2.10 -18.98 3.64
CA ARG A 151 1.26 -19.50 2.55
C ARG A 151 2.06 -20.08 1.41
N LYS A 152 3.18 -19.44 1.04
CA LYS A 152 4.08 -19.98 0.03
C LYS A 152 4.75 -21.28 0.48
N ALA A 153 5.14 -21.36 1.75
CA ALA A 153 5.71 -22.59 2.32
C ALA A 153 4.67 -23.72 2.34
N ALA A 154 3.41 -23.44 2.70
CA ALA A 154 2.33 -24.42 2.67
C ALA A 154 2.07 -24.94 1.24
N GLN A 155 1.99 -24.04 0.26
CA GLN A 155 1.87 -24.44 -1.15
C GLN A 155 3.06 -25.29 -1.63
N ALA A 156 4.25 -25.03 -1.10
CA ALA A 156 5.44 -25.82 -1.39
C ALA A 156 5.38 -27.24 -0.79
N GLY A 157 4.83 -27.41 0.41
CA GLY A 157 4.63 -28.75 1.01
C GLY A 157 3.59 -29.57 0.23
N ASP A 158 2.49 -28.95 -0.19
CA ASP A 158 1.39 -29.65 -0.85
C ASP A 158 1.75 -30.24 -2.22
N TRP A 159 2.63 -29.59 -3.01
CA TRP A 159 3.04 -30.17 -4.29
C TRP A 159 3.97 -31.37 -4.11
N TRP A 160 4.82 -31.36 -3.08
CA TRP A 160 5.72 -32.47 -2.78
C TRP A 160 4.93 -33.71 -2.37
N ASN A 161 3.97 -33.56 -1.45
CA ASN A 161 3.10 -34.65 -1.02
C ASN A 161 2.31 -35.24 -2.21
N ARG A 162 1.77 -34.39 -3.08
CA ARG A 162 1.08 -34.85 -4.31
C ARG A 162 2.02 -35.52 -5.32
N ALA A 163 3.30 -35.14 -5.36
CA ALA A 163 4.28 -35.77 -6.24
C ALA A 163 4.61 -37.18 -5.76
N VAL A 164 4.79 -37.36 -4.45
CA VAL A 164 5.04 -38.66 -3.81
C VAL A 164 3.83 -39.60 -3.94
N GLU A 165 2.61 -39.09 -3.78
CA GLU A 165 1.39 -39.88 -4.01
C GLU A 165 1.27 -40.38 -5.45
N ARG A 166 1.69 -39.57 -6.43
CA ARG A 166 1.68 -39.99 -7.85
C ARG A 166 2.72 -41.08 -8.15
N THR A 167 3.89 -41.02 -7.52
CA THR A 167 4.91 -42.07 -7.71
C THR A 167 4.46 -43.38 -7.06
N ASN A 168 3.99 -43.33 -5.81
CA ASN A 168 3.58 -44.54 -5.09
C ASN A 168 2.30 -45.17 -5.68
N GLY A 169 1.31 -44.36 -6.07
CA GLY A 169 0.09 -44.86 -6.70
C GLY A 169 0.30 -45.44 -8.11
N SER A 170 1.43 -45.14 -8.76
CA SER A 170 1.78 -45.77 -10.04
C SER A 170 2.37 -47.17 -9.86
N GLU A 171 3.06 -47.44 -8.75
CA GLU A 171 3.66 -48.74 -8.45
C GLU A 171 2.58 -49.80 -8.13
N ASP A 172 1.51 -49.40 -7.44
CA ASP A 172 0.40 -50.29 -7.09
C ASP A 172 -0.48 -50.71 -8.29
N SER A 173 -0.39 -49.99 -9.41
CA SER A 173 -1.16 -50.28 -10.64
C SER A 173 -0.46 -51.24 -11.62
N VAL A 174 0.81 -51.58 -11.35
CA VAL A 174 1.65 -52.41 -12.24
C VAL A 174 1.80 -53.86 -11.74
N VAL A 175 1.22 -54.19 -10.59
CA VAL A 175 1.18 -55.57 -10.10
C VAL A 175 -0.09 -56.25 -10.63
N PRO A 176 0.04 -57.31 -11.46
CA PRO A 176 -1.08 -57.97 -12.17
C PRO A 176 -2.03 -58.76 -11.26
#